data_AF-A0A6L5QU07-F1
#
_entry.id   AF-A0A6L5QU07-F1
#
_cell.length_a   1.000
_cell.length_b   1.000
_cell.length_c   1.000
_cell.angle_alpha   90.00
_cell.angle_beta   90.00
_cell.angle_gamma   90.00
#
_symmetry.space_group_name_H-M   'P 1'
#
loop_
_entity.id
_entity.type
_entity.pdbx_description
1 polymer ?
#
loop_
_entity_poly.entity_id
_entity_poly.type
_entity_poly.pdbx_seq_one_letter_code
_entity_poly.pdbx_strand_id
1 'polypeptide(L)'
;MVASSKLYSKLDALEMELTERLVPHLIKAAEGKNDLVFCVKGYHSFAQLKHKTDPVTAELVEIGAEILSLKKKLGVPSDGSIAERICWYCREWGNAKNHHRAGEQGLAKQFLNEIKNTQ
;
A
#
# COMPACT_ATOMS: atom_id res chain seq x y z
N MET A 1 13.04 29.73 -8.55
CA MET A 1 12.43 28.90 -7.48
C MET A 1 11.13 28.24 -7.97
N VAL A 2 11.18 27.35 -8.98
CA VAL A 2 9.97 26.77 -9.64
C VAL A 2 10.01 25.22 -9.73
N ALA A 3 11.16 24.60 -9.45
CA ALA A 3 11.31 23.14 -9.50
C ALA A 3 10.61 22.44 -8.33
N SER A 4 10.66 23.05 -7.14
CA SER A 4 10.08 22.47 -5.93
C SER A 4 8.55 22.41 -6.03
N SER A 5 7.89 23.46 -6.50
CA SER A 5 6.42 23.50 -6.61
C SER A 5 5.86 22.42 -7.54
N LYS A 6 6.52 22.15 -8.69
CA LYS A 6 6.11 21.07 -9.60
C LYS A 6 6.25 19.68 -8.97
N LEU A 7 7.30 19.47 -8.18
CA LEU A 7 7.55 18.21 -7.49
C LEU A 7 6.53 17.97 -6.36
N TYR A 8 6.16 19.02 -5.62
CA TYR A 8 5.09 18.95 -4.62
C TYR A 8 3.74 18.65 -5.27
N SER A 9 3.37 19.34 -6.35
CA SER A 9 2.12 19.03 -7.06
C SER A 9 2.07 17.60 -7.62
N LYS A 10 3.21 17.07 -8.07
CA LYS A 10 3.29 15.66 -8.50
C LYS A 10 3.15 14.70 -7.33
N LEU A 11 3.75 15.03 -6.18
CA LEU A 11 3.61 14.24 -4.96
C LEU A 11 2.14 14.17 -4.51
N ASP A 12 1.46 15.31 -4.43
CA ASP A 12 0.04 15.38 -4.04
C ASP A 12 -0.84 14.57 -5.01
N ALA A 13 -0.59 14.68 -6.32
CA ALA A 13 -1.33 13.92 -7.32
C ALA A 13 -1.15 12.40 -7.17
N LEU A 14 0.08 11.95 -6.88
CA LEU A 14 0.37 10.53 -6.66
C LEU A 14 -0.22 10.01 -5.35
N GLU A 15 -0.18 10.80 -4.26
CA GLU A 15 -0.80 10.42 -2.99
C GLU A 15 -2.32 10.32 -3.10
N MET A 16 -2.93 11.23 -3.85
CA MET A 16 -4.36 11.18 -4.15
C MET A 16 -4.71 9.95 -4.99
N GLU A 17 -3.98 9.68 -6.07
CA GLU A 17 -4.19 8.50 -6.91
C GLU A 17 -4.00 7.19 -6.13
N LEU A 18 -2.97 7.13 -5.28
CA LEU A 18 -2.73 6.00 -4.39
C LEU A 18 -3.95 5.76 -3.50
N THR A 19 -4.45 6.81 -2.84
CA THR A 19 -5.57 6.71 -1.90
C THR A 19 -6.86 6.33 -2.60
N GLU A 20 -7.18 6.96 -3.73
CA GLU A 20 -8.39 6.71 -4.52
C GLU A 20 -8.46 5.27 -5.03
N ARG A 21 -7.32 4.67 -5.40
CA ARG A 21 -7.26 3.27 -5.85
C ARG A 21 -7.15 2.28 -4.69
N LEU A 22 -6.44 2.65 -3.63
CA LEU A 22 -6.21 1.80 -2.46
C LEU A 22 -7.50 1.58 -1.65
N VAL A 23 -8.26 2.64 -1.37
CA VAL A 23 -9.49 2.57 -0.55
C VAL A 23 -10.50 1.53 -1.09
N PRO A 24 -10.95 1.58 -2.36
CA PRO A 24 -11.90 0.59 -2.87
C PRO A 24 -11.29 -0.81 -2.95
N HIS A 25 -9.97 -0.93 -3.12
CA HIS A 25 -9.29 -2.22 -3.14
C HIS A 25 -9.26 -2.87 -1.73
N LEU A 26 -8.95 -2.08 -0.70
CA LEU A 26 -9.01 -2.51 0.70
C LEU A 26 -10.44 -2.83 1.16
N ILE A 27 -11.45 -2.09 0.69
CA ILE A 27 -12.85 -2.39 1.00
C ILE A 27 -13.23 -3.78 0.49
N LYS A 28 -12.87 -4.11 -0.77
CA LYS A 28 -13.11 -5.44 -1.33
C LYS A 28 -12.43 -6.55 -0.51
N ALA A 29 -11.22 -6.30 -0.01
CA ALA A 29 -10.53 -7.26 0.85
C ALA A 29 -11.14 -7.38 2.24
N ALA A 30 -11.55 -6.26 2.85
CA ALA A 30 -12.25 -6.25 4.14
C ALA A 30 -13.59 -7.01 4.09
N GLU A 31 -14.24 -7.04 2.93
CA GLU A 31 -15.43 -7.84 2.64
C GLU A 31 -15.14 -9.32 2.33
N GLY A 32 -13.87 -9.73 2.25
CA GLY A 32 -13.48 -11.09 1.89
C GLY A 32 -13.63 -11.41 0.40
N LYS A 33 -13.75 -10.39 -0.46
CA LYS A 33 -13.80 -10.56 -1.92
C LYS A 33 -12.40 -10.57 -2.56
N ASN A 34 -11.36 -10.22 -1.81
CA ASN A 34 -9.97 -10.31 -2.25
C ASN A 34 -9.06 -10.78 -1.11
N ASP A 35 -8.82 -12.10 -1.06
CA ASP A 35 -7.89 -12.74 -0.11
C ASP A 35 -6.41 -12.42 -0.47
N LEU A 36 -6.13 -11.99 -1.70
CA LEU A 36 -4.76 -11.74 -2.20
C LEU A 36 -4.37 -10.26 -2.24
N VAL A 37 -5.14 -9.37 -1.61
CA VAL A 37 -4.99 -7.90 -1.65
C VAL A 37 -3.62 -7.36 -1.19
N PHE A 38 -2.80 -8.19 -0.55
CA PHE A 38 -1.46 -7.82 -0.06
C PHE A 38 -0.38 -8.74 -0.65
N CYS A 39 -0.74 -9.57 -1.62
CA CYS A 39 0.15 -10.53 -2.24
C CYS A 39 0.98 -9.87 -3.34
N VAL A 40 2.11 -9.26 -2.94
CA VAL A 40 3.04 -8.56 -3.84
C VAL A 40 4.36 -9.30 -3.96
N LYS A 41 4.87 -9.40 -5.20
CA LYS A 41 6.16 -10.03 -5.50
C LYS A 41 7.28 -9.36 -4.70
N GLY A 42 8.07 -10.16 -3.97
CA GLY A 42 9.19 -9.67 -3.16
C GLY A 42 8.86 -9.39 -1.69
N TYR A 43 7.57 -9.35 -1.32
CA TYR A 43 7.13 -9.21 0.08
C TYR A 43 6.77 -10.55 0.74
N HIS A 44 6.53 -11.60 -0.05
CA HIS A 44 6.28 -12.95 0.44
C HIS A 44 7.41 -13.92 0.07
N SER A 45 7.81 -14.80 1.00
CA SER A 45 8.78 -15.89 0.75
C SER A 45 8.12 -17.21 0.33
N PHE A 46 6.79 -17.24 0.18
CA PHE A 46 6.06 -18.46 -0.18
C PHE A 46 6.34 -18.86 -1.63
N ALA A 47 7.05 -19.97 -1.81
CA ALA A 47 7.34 -20.54 -3.13
C ALA A 47 6.06 -20.89 -3.93
N GLN A 48 4.95 -21.17 -3.24
CA GLN A 48 3.65 -21.50 -3.87
C GLN A 48 2.89 -20.29 -4.42
N LEU A 49 3.18 -19.08 -3.93
CA LEU A 49 2.54 -17.83 -4.38
C LEU A 49 3.40 -17.07 -5.40
N LYS A 50 4.55 -17.62 -5.82
CA LYS A 50 5.47 -17.02 -6.83
C LYS A 50 4.79 -16.58 -8.13
N HIS A 51 3.65 -17.19 -8.46
CA HIS A 51 2.88 -16.91 -9.68
C HIS A 51 1.51 -16.26 -9.42
N LYS A 52 1.12 -16.05 -8.16
CA LYS A 52 -0.14 -15.40 -7.80
C LYS A 52 0.18 -14.11 -7.05
N THR A 53 0.08 -13.00 -7.76
CA THR A 53 0.22 -11.66 -7.19
C THR A 53 -0.99 -10.85 -7.58
N ASP A 54 -1.43 -9.96 -6.69
CA ASP A 54 -2.47 -9.01 -7.03
C ASP A 54 -1.83 -7.87 -7.85
N PRO A 55 -2.19 -7.71 -9.14
CA PRO A 55 -1.59 -6.71 -10.00
C PRO A 55 -1.93 -5.29 -9.53
N VAL A 56 -3.10 -5.08 -8.92
CA VAL A 56 -3.52 -3.77 -8.41
C VAL A 56 -2.64 -3.39 -7.22
N THR A 57 -2.41 -4.32 -6.29
CA THR A 57 -1.53 -4.05 -5.15
C THR A 57 -0.08 -3.83 -5.58
N ALA A 58 0.41 -4.56 -6.58
CA ALA A 58 1.74 -4.35 -7.12
C ALA A 58 1.90 -2.92 -7.69
N GLU A 59 0.94 -2.46 -8.49
CA GLU A 59 0.91 -1.07 -8.97
C GLU A 59 0.84 -0.06 -7.82
N LEU A 60 0.01 -0.29 -6.81
CA LEU A 60 -0.10 0.59 -5.64
C LEU A 60 1.21 0.67 -4.85
N VAL A 61 1.93 -0.44 -4.71
CA VAL A 61 3.25 -0.46 -4.06
C VAL A 61 4.30 0.28 -4.90
N GLU A 62 4.25 0.17 -6.23
CA GLU A 62 5.13 0.94 -7.11
C GLU A 62 4.87 2.45 -6.99
N ILE A 63 3.60 2.87 -6.99
CA ILE A 63 3.19 4.26 -6.75
C ILE A 63 3.69 4.72 -5.36
N GLY A 64 3.53 3.88 -4.33
CA GLY A 64 4.05 4.13 -2.99
C GLY A 64 5.57 4.33 -2.99
N ALA A 65 6.33 3.50 -3.69
CA ALA A 65 7.77 3.64 -3.82
C ALA A 65 8.18 4.94 -4.55
N GLU A 66 7.41 5.37 -5.57
CA GLU A 66 7.62 6.65 -6.25
C GLU A 66 7.37 7.83 -5.29
N ILE A 67 6.30 7.79 -4.49
CA ILE A 67 5.98 8.77 -3.45
C ILE A 67 7.12 8.88 -2.43
N LEU A 68 7.60 7.75 -1.89
CA LEU A 68 8.71 7.73 -0.93
C LEU A 68 10.00 8.31 -1.54
N SER A 69 10.29 7.97 -2.78
CA SER A 69 11.44 8.51 -3.52
C SER A 69 11.32 10.03 -3.73
N LEU A 70 10.12 10.53 -4.06
CA LEU A 70 9.83 11.95 -4.19
C LEU A 70 9.95 12.68 -2.85
N LYS A 71 9.39 12.14 -1.76
CA LYS A 71 9.53 12.71 -0.40
C LYS A 71 10.99 12.82 0.01
N LYS A 72 11.78 11.77 -0.23
CA LYS A 72 13.22 11.77 0.03
C LYS A 72 13.95 12.85 -0.78
N LYS A 73 13.59 13.05 -2.05
CA LYS A 73 14.15 14.13 -2.89
C LYS A 73 13.76 15.53 -2.40
N LEU A 74 12.56 15.67 -1.84
CA LEU A 74 12.03 16.92 -1.29
C LEU A 74 12.50 17.20 0.14
N GLY A 75 13.11 16.22 0.81
CA GLY A 75 13.51 16.32 2.22
C GLY A 75 12.34 16.26 3.20
N VAL A 76 11.19 15.73 2.77
CA VAL A 76 9.97 15.61 3.58
C VAL A 76 9.97 14.24 4.27
N PRO A 77 9.61 14.16 5.56
CA PRO A 77 9.47 12.89 6.25
C PRO A 77 8.38 12.04 5.57
N SER A 78 8.70 10.77 5.29
CA SER A 78 7.73 9.80 4.78
C SER A 78 7.06 8.99 5.89
N ASP A 79 7.48 9.19 7.14
CA ASP A 79 7.00 8.45 8.30
C ASP A 79 5.48 8.62 8.47
N GLY A 80 4.78 7.48 8.50
CA GLY A 80 3.32 7.44 8.67
C GLY A 80 2.53 7.74 7.40
N SER A 81 3.18 7.89 6.25
CA SER A 81 2.47 8.07 4.97
C SER A 81 1.77 6.79 4.51
N ILE A 82 0.69 6.94 3.75
CA ILE A 82 -0.08 5.81 3.18
C ILE A 82 0.84 4.91 2.32
N ALA A 83 1.80 5.52 1.62
CA ALA A 83 2.82 4.83 0.81
C ALA A 83 3.77 3.94 1.64
N GLU A 84 4.12 4.35 2.86
CA GLU A 84 4.89 3.51 3.77
C GLU A 84 4.01 2.41 4.37
N ARG A 85 2.79 2.77 4.77
CA ARG A 85 1.82 1.85 5.38
C ARG A 85 1.48 0.70 4.45
N ILE A 86 1.22 0.95 3.15
CA ILE A 86 0.93 -0.13 2.20
C ILE A 86 2.10 -1.13 2.10
N CYS A 87 3.35 -0.66 2.06
CA CYS A 87 4.53 -1.52 2.05
C CYS A 87 4.63 -2.34 3.35
N TRP A 88 4.33 -1.72 4.49
CA TRP A 88 4.31 -2.39 5.79
C TRP A 88 3.24 -3.48 5.86
N TYR A 89 2.00 -3.19 5.45
CA TYR A 89 0.91 -4.19 5.41
C TYR A 89 1.19 -5.33 4.44
N CYS A 90 1.79 -5.06 3.27
CA CYS A 90 2.25 -6.10 2.34
C CYS A 90 3.29 -7.03 2.99
N ARG A 91 4.22 -6.46 3.76
CA ARG A 91 5.23 -7.22 4.50
C ARG A 91 4.62 -8.04 5.64
N GLU A 92 3.69 -7.44 6.38
CA GLU A 92 3.05 -8.09 7.52
C GLU A 92 2.18 -9.26 7.06
N TRP A 93 1.46 -9.08 5.96
CA TRP A 93 0.72 -10.17 5.30
C TRP A 93 1.67 -11.31 4.86
N GLY A 94 2.81 -10.97 4.25
CA GLY A 94 3.81 -11.97 3.84
C GLY A 94 4.55 -12.65 5.00
N ASN A 95 4.61 -12.03 6.18
CA ASN A 95 5.25 -12.54 7.39
C ASN A 95 4.31 -13.36 8.28
N ALA A 96 2.99 -13.17 8.15
CA ALA A 96 2.00 -13.95 8.87
C ALA A 96 2.11 -15.44 8.46
N LYS A 97 2.93 -16.20 9.18
CA LYS A 97 3.12 -17.66 9.07
C LYS A 97 1.82 -18.47 9.24
N ASN A 98 0.70 -17.82 9.58
CA ASN A 98 -0.60 -18.43 9.79
C ASN A 98 -1.61 -17.93 8.76
N HIS A 99 -1.75 -18.71 7.69
CA HIS A 99 -2.81 -18.61 6.67
C HIS A 99 -4.20 -18.96 7.24
N HIS A 100 -4.66 -18.23 8.24
CA HIS A 100 -6.08 -18.19 8.54
C HIS A 100 -6.62 -16.91 7.91
N ARG A 101 -7.48 -17.07 6.88
CA ARG A 101 -8.23 -16.03 6.14
C ARG A 101 -8.81 -14.87 6.99
N ALA A 102 -8.90 -15.05 8.31
CA ALA A 102 -9.26 -14.00 9.26
C ALA A 102 -8.21 -12.88 9.37
N GLY A 103 -6.93 -13.15 9.08
CA GLY A 103 -5.85 -12.15 9.17
C GLY A 103 -5.91 -11.09 8.08
N GLU A 104 -6.25 -11.46 6.85
CA GLU A 104 -6.17 -10.60 5.66
C GLU A 104 -7.27 -9.53 5.67
N GLN A 105 -8.50 -9.96 6.00
CA GLN A 105 -9.63 -9.06 6.21
C GLN A 105 -9.39 -8.14 7.41
N GLY A 106 -8.77 -8.67 8.48
CA GLY A 106 -8.38 -7.91 9.66
C GLY A 106 -7.37 -6.80 9.33
N LEU A 107 -6.31 -7.14 8.59
CA LEU A 107 -5.30 -6.18 8.12
C LEU A 107 -5.93 -5.13 7.20
N ALA A 108 -6.80 -5.52 6.26
CA ALA A 108 -7.49 -4.58 5.38
C ALA A 108 -8.39 -3.61 6.15
N LYS A 109 -9.12 -4.09 7.17
CA LYS A 109 -9.95 -3.26 8.05
C LYS A 109 -9.11 -2.32 8.91
N GLN A 110 -8.00 -2.82 9.47
CA GLN A 110 -7.05 -1.99 10.23
C GLN A 110 -6.49 -0.88 9.34
N PHE A 111 -6.06 -1.22 8.12
CA PHE A 111 -5.50 -0.24 7.20
C PHE A 111 -6.55 0.80 6.77
N LEU A 112 -7.78 0.39 6.46
CA LEU A 112 -8.87 1.32 6.18
C LEU A 112 -9.17 2.25 7.35
N ASN A 113 -9.11 1.73 8.58
CA ASN A 113 -9.35 2.55 9.76
C ASN A 113 -8.20 3.54 9.99
N GLU A 114 -6.95 3.17 9.73
CA GLU A 114 -5.81 4.09 9.77
C GLU A 114 -5.95 5.20 8.73
N ILE A 115 -6.33 4.88 7.48
CA ILE A 115 -6.57 5.89 6.43
C ILE A 115 -7.68 6.86 6.86
N LYS A 116 -8.79 6.35 7.40
CA LYS A 116 -9.91 7.17 7.88
C LYS A 116 -9.56 8.05 9.08
N ASN A 117 -8.67 7.60 9.97
CA ASN A 117 -8.23 8.40 11.13
C ASN A 117 -7.08 9.37 10.80
N THR A 118 -6.49 9.27 9.60
CA THR A 118 -5.42 10.18 9.13
C THR A 118 -5.98 11.35 8.31
N GLN A 119 -7.26 11.31 7.91
CA GLN A 119 -8.00 12.44 7.32
C GLN A 119 -8.64 13.32 8.40
#